data_AF-A0A1B6D149-F1
#
_entry.id   AF-A0A1B6D149-F1
#
_cell.length_a   1.000
_cell.length_b   1.000
_cell.length_c   1.000
_cell.angle_alpha   90.00
_cell.angle_beta   90.00
_cell.angle_gamma   90.00
#
_symmetry.space_group_name_H-M   'P 1'
#
loop_
_entity.id
_entity.type
_entity.pdbx_description
1 polymer ?
#
loop_
_entity_poly.entity_id
_entity_poly.type
_entity_poly.pdbx_seq_one_letter_code
_entity_poly.pdbx_strand_id
1 'polypeptide(L)'
;MRKVLNILQSAATAFPEVNEETVYTCVGHPLKSDITNVLHWLLNSDFATTYKNIQQLKISKGLALQDILTEAHLFVHRIELPQEVLVELLIKMADIEYRLSSGTSENIQLSALIAAFNIARSKVVVPE
;
A
#
# COMPACT_ATOMS: atom_id res chain seq x y z
N MET A 1 -1.38 -25.04 2.71
CA MET A 1 -0.20 -25.51 3.48
C MET A 1 1.16 -25.18 2.83
N ARG A 2 1.33 -25.25 1.49
CA ARG A 2 2.61 -24.98 0.81
C ARG A 2 3.24 -23.61 1.11
N LYS A 3 2.47 -22.52 1.01
CA LYS A 3 2.96 -21.14 1.25
C LYS A 3 3.57 -20.97 2.64
N VAL A 4 2.87 -21.44 3.68
CA VAL A 4 3.31 -21.29 5.07
C VAL A 4 4.62 -22.03 5.35
N LEU A 5 4.74 -23.28 4.87
CA LEU A 5 5.96 -24.07 5.05
C LEU A 5 7.17 -23.43 4.35
N ASN A 6 6.99 -23.00 3.11
CA ASN A 6 8.07 -22.37 2.35
C ASN A 6 8.56 -21.09 3.04
N ILE A 7 7.63 -20.24 3.51
CA ILE A 7 7.99 -19.00 4.20
C ILE A 7 8.73 -19.29 5.51
N LEU A 8 8.22 -20.23 6.32
CA LEU A 8 8.86 -20.59 7.58
C LEU A 8 10.27 -21.15 7.39
N GLN A 9 10.45 -22.02 6.38
CA GLN A 9 11.76 -22.60 6.05
C GLN A 9 12.74 -21.53 5.55
N SER A 10 12.30 -20.63 4.67
CA SER A 10 13.13 -19.53 4.19
C SER A 10 13.52 -18.58 5.33
N ALA A 11 12.58 -18.22 6.21
CA ALA A 11 12.85 -17.37 7.36
C ALA A 11 13.84 -18.02 8.34
N ALA A 12 13.65 -19.31 8.67
CA ALA A 12 14.55 -20.05 9.56
C ALA A 12 15.96 -20.28 8.96
N THR A 13 16.09 -20.23 7.63
CA THR A 13 17.39 -20.36 6.95
C THR A 13 18.11 -19.02 6.82
N ALA A 14 17.35 -17.94 6.58
CA ALA A 14 17.90 -16.61 6.35
C ALA A 14 18.23 -15.84 7.64
N PHE A 15 17.55 -16.15 8.74
CA PHE A 15 17.65 -15.41 10.00
C PHE A 15 17.89 -16.33 11.20
N PRO A 16 18.61 -15.87 12.24
CA PRO A 16 18.89 -16.66 13.43
C PRO A 16 17.66 -16.89 14.32
N GLU A 17 16.71 -15.95 14.32
CA GLU A 17 15.43 -16.06 15.02
C GLU A 17 14.26 -15.77 14.07
N VAL A 18 13.19 -16.54 14.20
CA VAL A 18 11.96 -16.35 13.43
C VAL A 18 10.98 -15.50 14.25
N ASN A 19 10.74 -14.28 13.78
CA ASN A 19 9.82 -13.30 14.37
C ASN A 19 8.99 -12.60 13.26
N GLU A 20 8.08 -11.70 13.63
CA GLU A 20 7.22 -11.02 12.67
C GLU A 20 8.02 -10.29 11.58
N GLU A 21 9.02 -9.48 11.97
CA GLU A 21 9.82 -8.69 11.05
C GLU A 21 10.57 -9.57 10.04
N THR A 22 11.31 -10.57 10.52
CA THR A 22 12.07 -11.50 9.67
C THR A 22 11.17 -12.26 8.69
N VAL A 23 9.95 -12.62 9.08
CA VAL A 23 8.98 -13.27 8.19
C VAL A 23 8.53 -12.32 7.08
N TYR A 24 8.14 -11.08 7.41
CA TYR A 24 7.73 -10.09 6.41
C TYR A 24 8.87 -9.71 5.46
N THR A 25 10.07 -9.49 6.00
CA THR A 25 11.28 -9.20 5.22
C THR A 25 11.64 -10.35 4.30
N CYS A 26 11.52 -11.60 4.76
CA CYS A 26 11.82 -12.79 3.95
C CYS A 26 10.95 -12.89 2.69
N VAL A 27 9.71 -12.40 2.73
CA VAL A 27 8.78 -12.44 1.60
C VAL A 27 8.70 -11.13 0.82
N GLY A 28 9.45 -10.11 1.22
CA GLY A 28 9.39 -8.78 0.61
C GLY A 28 8.05 -8.08 0.79
N HIS A 29 7.27 -8.46 1.79
CA HIS A 29 5.94 -7.91 2.03
C HIS A 29 6.03 -6.73 3.02
N PRO A 30 5.27 -5.65 2.80
CA PRO A 30 5.29 -4.49 3.69
C PRO A 30 4.91 -4.85 5.12
N LEU A 31 5.60 -4.24 6.08
CA LEU A 31 5.26 -4.30 7.51
C LEU A 31 4.00 -3.46 7.77
N LYS A 32 3.26 -3.80 8.84
CA LYS A 32 2.09 -3.01 9.27
C LYS A 32 2.44 -1.55 9.56
N SER A 33 3.61 -1.30 10.14
CA SER A 33 4.13 0.05 10.40
C SER A 33 4.39 0.83 9.12
N ASP A 34 4.93 0.18 8.08
CA ASP A 34 5.18 0.78 6.77
C ASP A 34 3.87 1.17 6.09
N ILE A 35 2.87 0.28 6.10
CA ILE A 35 1.54 0.58 5.55
C ILE A 35 0.88 1.74 6.28
N THR A 36 1.00 1.79 7.60
CA THR A 36 0.44 2.90 8.41
C THR A 36 1.07 4.24 8.00
N ASN A 37 2.39 4.27 7.75
CA ASN A 37 3.08 5.46 7.25
C ASN A 37 2.62 5.85 5.84
N VAL A 38 2.49 4.86 4.93
CA VAL A 38 1.98 5.09 3.57
C VAL A 38 0.59 5.72 3.60
N LEU A 39 -0.32 5.17 4.39
CA LEU A 39 -1.67 5.69 4.55
C LEU A 39 -1.68 7.10 5.15
N HIS A 40 -0.83 7.34 6.15
CA HIS A 40 -0.66 8.68 6.72
C HIS A 40 -0.22 9.69 5.66
N TRP A 41 0.73 9.36 4.79
CA TRP A 41 1.14 10.24 3.69
C TRP A 41 0.03 10.43 2.65
N LEU A 42 -0.68 9.36 2.27
CA LEU A 42 -1.79 9.43 1.33
C LEU A 42 -2.94 10.32 1.84
N LEU A 43 -3.20 10.32 3.15
CA LEU A 43 -4.31 11.06 3.76
C LEU A 43 -3.96 12.46 4.25
N ASN A 44 -2.68 12.77 4.51
CA ASN A 44 -2.30 14.03 5.14
C ASN A 44 -1.31 14.88 4.33
N SER A 45 -0.36 14.26 3.62
CA SER A 45 0.74 14.96 2.97
C SER A 45 0.38 15.49 1.56
N ASP A 46 1.22 16.36 1.01
CA ASP A 46 1.10 16.83 -0.37
C ASP A 46 1.56 15.76 -1.37
N PHE A 47 1.14 15.91 -2.64
CA PHE A 47 1.41 14.93 -3.69
C PHE A 47 2.91 14.61 -3.86
N ALA A 48 3.77 15.63 -3.90
CA ALA A 48 5.18 15.47 -4.20
C ALA A 48 5.92 14.78 -3.05
N THR A 49 5.62 15.17 -1.82
CA THR A 49 6.15 14.53 -0.61
C THR A 49 5.69 13.07 -0.50
N THR A 50 4.41 12.80 -0.72
CA THR A 50 3.87 11.43 -0.69
C THR A 50 4.53 10.55 -1.73
N TYR A 51 4.68 11.04 -2.96
CA TYR A 51 5.34 10.29 -4.04
C TYR A 51 6.78 9.95 -3.68
N LYS A 52 7.55 10.94 -3.21
CA LYS A 52 8.95 10.74 -2.82
C LYS A 52 9.08 9.72 -1.68
N ASN A 53 8.25 9.84 -0.64
CA ASN A 53 8.31 8.96 0.52
C ASN A 53 7.96 7.51 0.16
N ILE A 54 6.87 7.29 -0.58
CA ILE A 54 6.47 5.94 -1.01
C ILE A 54 7.50 5.36 -1.97
N GLN A 55 8.03 6.14 -2.91
CA GLN A 55 9.06 5.66 -3.82
C GLN A 55 10.35 5.28 -3.08
N GLN A 56 10.79 6.09 -2.11
CA GLN A 56 11.95 5.77 -1.29
C GLN A 56 11.74 4.49 -0.47
N LEU A 57 10.55 4.32 0.12
CA LEU A 57 10.18 3.12 0.88
C LEU A 57 10.20 1.87 0.00
N LYS A 58 9.64 1.94 -1.22
CA LYS A 58 9.66 0.84 -2.19
C LYS A 58 11.09 0.44 -2.56
N ILE A 59 11.96 1.42 -2.82
CA ILE A 59 13.35 1.16 -3.22
C ILE A 59 14.16 0.59 -2.05
N SER A 60 14.01 1.15 -0.85
CA SER A 60 14.82 0.74 0.31
C SER A 60 14.45 -0.65 0.84
N LYS A 61 13.16 -1.02 0.77
CA LYS A 61 12.65 -2.30 1.28
C LYS A 61 12.27 -3.32 0.20
N GLY A 62 12.42 -2.97 -1.08
CA GLY A 62 12.11 -3.88 -2.19
C GLY A 62 10.63 -4.22 -2.33
N LEU A 63 9.73 -3.28 -2.00
CA LEU A 63 8.29 -3.51 -1.96
C LEU A 63 7.64 -3.30 -3.33
N ALA A 64 6.72 -4.18 -3.70
CA ALA A 64 5.88 -3.99 -4.87
C ALA A 64 4.76 -2.97 -4.58
N LEU A 65 4.35 -2.19 -5.60
CA LEU A 65 3.20 -1.30 -5.43
C LEU A 65 1.90 -2.09 -5.22
N GLN A 66 1.82 -3.29 -5.79
CA GLN A 66 0.66 -4.16 -5.66
C GLN A 66 0.41 -4.56 -4.20
N ASP A 67 1.45 -4.92 -3.45
CA ASP A 67 1.30 -5.27 -2.03
C ASP A 67 0.84 -4.06 -1.20
N ILE A 68 1.38 -2.87 -1.49
CA ILE A 68 0.96 -1.62 -0.85
C ILE A 68 -0.51 -1.32 -1.16
N LEU A 69 -0.95 -1.52 -2.40
CA LEU A 69 -2.33 -1.29 -2.84
C LEU A 69 -3.29 -2.25 -2.14
N THR A 70 -2.96 -3.53 -2.05
CA THR A 70 -3.77 -4.55 -1.37
C THR A 70 -3.93 -4.23 0.12
N GLU A 71 -2.85 -3.86 0.81
CA GLU A 71 -2.91 -3.48 2.21
C GLU A 71 -3.67 -2.17 2.43
N ALA A 72 -3.49 -1.18 1.54
CA ALA A 72 -4.26 0.06 1.58
C ALA A 72 -5.76 -0.20 1.38
N HIS A 73 -6.13 -1.15 0.50
CA HIS A 73 -7.52 -1.54 0.28
C HIS A 73 -8.18 -2.08 1.55
N LEU A 74 -7.47 -2.92 2.31
CA LEU A 74 -7.96 -3.44 3.59
C LEU A 74 -8.19 -2.33 4.62
N PHE A 75 -7.35 -1.29 4.59
CA PHE A 75 -7.51 -0.14 5.47
C PHE A 75 -8.67 0.76 5.07
N VAL A 76 -8.87 1.02 3.78
CA VAL A 76 -9.97 1.88 3.28
C VAL A 76 -11.34 1.40 3.77
N HIS A 77 -11.56 0.09 3.86
CA HIS A 77 -12.79 -0.48 4.42
C HIS A 77 -13.01 -0.22 5.91
N ARG A 78 -11.98 0.23 6.64
CA ARG A 78 -12.05 0.55 8.07
C ARG A 78 -12.26 2.05 8.33
N ILE A 79 -12.12 2.89 7.31
CA ILE A 79 -12.30 4.34 7.44
C ILE A 79 -13.77 4.69 7.20
N GLU A 80 -14.32 5.56 8.04
CA GLU A 80 -15.62 6.17 7.80
C GLU A 80 -15.49 7.29 6.77
N LEU A 81 -15.74 6.96 5.50
CA LEU A 81 -15.84 7.92 4.39
C LEU A 81 -17.30 8.02 3.92
N PRO A 82 -17.74 9.17 3.40
CA PRO A 82 -19.02 9.27 2.71
C PRO A 82 -19.12 8.20 1.61
N GLN A 83 -20.28 7.55 1.49
CA GLN A 83 -20.47 6.38 0.64
C GLN A 83 -20.09 6.64 -0.83
N GLU A 84 -20.42 7.82 -1.36
CA GLU A 84 -20.08 8.21 -2.73
C GLU A 84 -18.55 8.29 -2.95
N VAL A 85 -17.84 8.88 -1.99
CA VAL A 85 -16.37 9.01 -2.04
C VAL A 85 -15.69 7.65 -1.91
N LEU A 86 -16.21 6.79 -1.03
CA LEU A 86 -15.71 5.44 -0.85
C LEU A 86 -15.84 4.62 -2.13
N VAL A 87 -17.01 4.65 -2.78
CA VAL A 87 -17.25 3.92 -4.04
C VAL A 87 -16.30 4.40 -5.13
N GLU A 88 -16.14 5.71 -5.29
CA GLU A 88 -15.23 6.26 -6.30
C GLU A 88 -13.77 5.86 -6.04
N LEU A 89 -13.32 5.94 -4.79
CA LEU A 89 -11.97 5.54 -4.41
C LEU A 89 -11.72 4.05 -4.70
N LEU A 90 -12.67 3.17 -4.35
CA LEU A 90 -12.57 1.74 -4.61
C LEU A 90 -12.52 1.42 -6.10
N ILE A 91 -13.31 2.09 -6.94
CA ILE A 91 -13.24 1.95 -8.40
C ILE A 91 -11.86 2.35 -8.92
N LYS A 92 -11.31 3.47 -8.44
CA LYS A 92 -9.96 3.90 -8.85
C LYS A 92 -8.87 2.93 -8.42
N MET A 93 -8.97 2.38 -7.20
CA MET A 93 -8.02 1.38 -6.72
C MET A 93 -8.10 0.09 -7.56
N ALA A 94 -9.31 -0.36 -7.93
CA ALA A 94 -9.49 -1.53 -8.79
C ALA A 94 -8.91 -1.32 -10.20
N ASP A 95 -9.13 -0.14 -10.80
CA ASP A 95 -8.51 0.21 -12.10
C ASP A 95 -6.98 0.18 -12.03
N ILE A 96 -6.40 0.67 -10.93
CA ILE A 96 -4.96 0.68 -10.70
C ILE A 96 -4.44 -0.76 -10.55
N GLU A 97 -5.11 -1.60 -9.76
CA GLU A 97 -4.75 -3.01 -9.60
C GLU A 97 -4.78 -3.76 -10.94
N TYR A 98 -5.83 -3.57 -11.72
CA TYR A 98 -5.96 -4.15 -13.05
C TYR A 98 -4.80 -3.73 -13.97
N ARG A 99 -4.46 -2.45 -13.99
CA ARG A 99 -3.34 -1.94 -14.79
C ARG A 99 -1.98 -2.45 -14.31
N LEU A 100 -1.79 -2.61 -13.00
CA LEU A 100 -0.58 -3.21 -12.45
C LEU A 100 -0.45 -4.67 -12.89
N SER A 101 -1.53 -5.45 -12.80
CA SER A 101 -1.56 -6.84 -13.26
C SER A 101 -1.31 -6.99 -14.76
N SER A 102 -1.62 -5.94 -15.54
CA SER A 102 -1.39 -5.87 -16.99
C SER A 102 0.06 -5.45 -17.36
N GLY A 103 0.95 -5.24 -16.39
CA GLY A 103 2.35 -4.89 -16.64
C GLY A 103 2.60 -3.41 -16.98
N THR A 104 1.72 -2.51 -16.56
CA THR A 104 1.95 -1.06 -16.74
C THR A 104 3.03 -0.50 -15.81
N SER A 105 3.48 0.73 -16.07
CA SER A 105 4.50 1.39 -15.25
C SER A 105 4.00 1.64 -13.82
N GLU A 106 4.68 1.04 -12.83
CA GLU A 106 4.39 1.27 -11.42
C GLU A 106 4.50 2.74 -11.00
N ASN A 107 5.39 3.53 -11.61
CA ASN A 107 5.55 4.95 -11.26
C ASN A 107 4.31 5.77 -11.65
N ILE A 108 3.72 5.45 -12.80
CA ILE A 108 2.46 6.06 -13.26
C ILE A 108 1.31 5.61 -12.36
N GLN A 109 1.26 4.32 -12.01
CA GLN A 109 0.21 3.81 -11.12
C GLN A 109 0.34 4.34 -9.68
N LEU A 110 1.56 4.56 -9.17
CA LEU A 110 1.78 5.21 -7.89
C LEU A 110 1.23 6.64 -7.91
N SER A 111 1.52 7.38 -8.96
CA SER A 111 0.98 8.73 -9.16
C SER A 111 -0.56 8.72 -9.21
N ALA A 112 -1.15 7.74 -9.89
CA ALA A 112 -2.59 7.56 -9.97
C ALA A 112 -3.21 7.24 -8.60
N LEU A 113 -2.55 6.40 -7.79
CA LEU A 113 -2.98 6.08 -6.43
C LEU A 113 -3.01 7.33 -5.55
N ILE A 114 -1.93 8.11 -5.54
CA ILE A 114 -1.83 9.34 -4.75
C ILE A 114 -2.89 10.36 -5.21
N ALA A 115 -3.09 10.49 -6.52
CA ALA A 115 -4.13 11.37 -7.07
C ALA A 115 -5.53 10.93 -6.65
N ALA A 116 -5.84 9.63 -6.65
CA ALA A 116 -7.13 9.11 -6.20
C ALA A 116 -7.42 9.46 -4.74
N PHE A 117 -6.43 9.29 -3.85
CA PHE A 117 -6.57 9.68 -2.45
C PHE A 117 -6.71 11.19 -2.26
N ASN A 118 -5.97 12.02 -3.01
CA ASN A 118 -6.12 13.47 -2.95
C ASN A 118 -7.50 13.95 -3.42
N ILE A 119 -8.05 13.35 -4.47
CA ILE A 119 -9.41 13.65 -4.94
C ILE A 119 -10.43 13.24 -3.87
N ALA A 120 -10.27 12.05 -3.28
CA ALA A 120 -11.13 11.60 -2.19
C ALA A 120 -11.11 12.59 -1.01
N ARG A 121 -9.92 13.06 -0.59
CA ARG A 121 -9.76 14.08 0.46
C ARG A 121 -10.49 15.38 0.13
N SER A 122 -10.38 15.87 -1.11
CA SER A 122 -11.05 17.12 -1.51
C SER A 122 -12.59 17.04 -1.46
N LYS A 123 -13.15 15.84 -1.52
CA LYS A 123 -14.61 15.59 -1.48
C LYS A 123 -15.13 15.37 -0.06
N VAL A 124 -14.25 15.11 0.90
CA VAL A 124 -14.60 15.02 2.31
C VAL A 124 -14.61 16.43 2.89
N VAL A 125 -15.81 16.95 3.16
CA VAL A 125 -15.96 18.19 3.92
C VAL A 125 -15.58 17.86 5.37
N VAL A 126 -14.44 18.39 5.83
CA VAL A 126 -14.08 18.34 7.25
C VAL A 126 -15.08 19.27 7.97
N PRO A 127 -15.89 18.76 8.91
CA PRO A 127 -16.68 19.63 9.76
C PRO A 127 -15.71 20.51 10.57
N GLU A 128 -15.90 21.82 10.54
CA GLU A 128 -15.20 22.77 11.43
C GLU A 128 -15.39 22.41 12.92
#